data_AF-A0A376SY80-F1
#
_entry.id   AF-A0A376SY80-F1
#
_cell.length_a   1.000
_cell.length_b   1.000
_cell.length_c   1.000
_cell.angle_alpha   90.00
_cell.angle_beta   90.00
_cell.angle_gamma   90.00
#
_symmetry.space_group_name_H-M   'P 1'
#
loop_
_entity.id
_entity.type
_entity.pdbx_description
1 polymer ?
#
loop_
_entity_poly.entity_id
_entity_poly.type
_entity_poly.pdbx_seq_one_letter_code
_entity_poly.pdbx_strand_id
1 'polypeptide(L)' 'MLSPQAELELLETDERLDALLERLEAGETLSAEEQSWVDAKLDRIDELMQKLGLSYDDDEEEEEDEKQEDMMRLLRGN' A
#
# COMPACT_ATOMS: atom_id res chain seq x y z
N MET A 1 -1.37 -19.67 -0.32
CA MET A 1 -1.19 -18.26 -0.73
C MET A 1 -0.62 -17.52 0.46
N LEU A 2 0.38 -16.66 0.25
CA LEU A 2 0.90 -15.79 1.31
C LEU A 2 -0.19 -14.78 1.70
N SER A 3 -0.18 -14.31 2.95
CA SER A 3 -1.01 -13.16 3.32
C SER A 3 -0.43 -11.90 2.66
N PRO A 4 -1.24 -10.87 2.41
CA PRO A 4 -0.76 -9.62 1.83
C PRO A 4 0.41 -9.01 2.62
N GLN A 5 0.39 -9.10 3.95
CA GLN A 5 1.49 -8.64 4.82
C GLN A 5 2.78 -9.43 4.59
N ALA A 6 2.68 -10.78 4.50
CA ALA A 6 3.85 -11.63 4.30
C ALA A 6 4.43 -11.48 2.89
N GLU A 7 3.58 -11.23 1.89
CA GLU A 7 4.04 -10.92 0.54
C GLU A 7 4.75 -9.56 0.49
N LEU A 8 4.21 -8.55 1.17
CA LEU A 8 4.82 -7.23 1.28
C LEU A 8 6.20 -7.30 1.94
N GLU A 9 6.32 -7.98 3.08
CA GLU A 9 7.60 -8.15 3.79
C GLU A 9 8.66 -8.84 2.91
N LEU A 10 8.26 -9.82 2.10
CA LEU A 10 9.19 -10.47 1.16
C LEU A 10 9.63 -9.54 0.02
N LEU A 11 8.75 -8.63 -0.43
CA LEU A 11 9.09 -7.65 -1.45
C LEU A 11 9.98 -6.54 -0.90
N GLU A 12 9.73 -6.08 0.33
CA GLU A 12 10.55 -5.09 1.04
C GLU A 12 11.94 -5.63 1.39
N THR A 13 12.08 -6.95 1.56
CA THR A 13 13.37 -7.61 1.85
C THR A 13 14.01 -8.26 0.62
N ASP A 14 13.49 -8.02 -0.58
CA ASP A 14 14.04 -8.55 -1.83
C ASP A 14 15.34 -7.81 -2.20
N GLU A 15 16.49 -8.46 -1.97
CA GLU A 15 17.83 -7.92 -2.28
C GLU A 15 17.97 -7.48 -3.74
N ARG A 16 17.25 -8.11 -4.69
CA ARG A 16 17.29 -7.70 -6.09
C ARG A 16 16.54 -6.40 -6.32
N LEU A 17 15.38 -6.24 -5.67
CA LEU A 17 14.62 -4.98 -5.75
C LEU A 17 15.44 -3.84 -5.14
N ASP A 18 16.00 -4.06 -3.96
CA ASP A 18 16.85 -3.09 -3.26
C ASP A 18 18.04 -2.64 -4.14
N ALA A 19 18.82 -3.59 -4.68
CA ALA A 19 19.95 -3.26 -5.55
C ALA A 19 19.56 -2.53 -6.84
N LEU A 20 18.36 -2.79 -7.39
CA LEU A 20 17.88 -2.08 -8.58
C LEU A 20 17.41 -0.65 -8.25
N LEU A 21 16.79 -0.45 -7.09
CA LEU A 21 16.42 0.87 -6.58
C LEU A 21 17.66 1.72 -6.28
N GLU A 22 18.68 1.15 -5.61
CA GLU A 22 19.96 1.84 -5.37
C GLU A 22 20.61 2.31 -6.69
N ARG A 23 20.57 1.50 -7.74
CA ARG A 23 21.09 1.87 -9.07
C ARG A 23 20.31 3.03 -9.68
N LEU A 24 18.97 3.02 -9.57
CA LEU A 24 18.13 4.13 -10.02
C LEU A 24 18.43 5.42 -9.24
N GLU A 25 18.61 5.34 -7.93
CA GLU A 25 19.00 6.48 -7.09
C GLU A 25 20.40 7.02 -7.43
N ALA A 26 21.33 6.14 -7.78
CA ALA A 26 22.66 6.50 -8.29
C ALA A 26 22.61 7.16 -9.68
N GLY A 27 21.44 7.20 -10.33
CA GLY A 27 21.24 7.73 -11.67
C GLY A 27 21.69 6.76 -12.78
N GLU A 28 21.89 5.48 -12.45
CA GLU A 28 22.15 4.46 -13.47
C GLU A 28 20.87 4.15 -14.26
N THR A 29 21.07 3.73 -15.51
CA THR A 29 19.96 3.30 -16.36
C THR A 29 19.83 1.78 -16.27
N LEU A 30 18.65 1.31 -15.87
CA LEU A 30 18.30 -0.10 -15.92
C LEU A 30 17.99 -0.54 -17.35
N SER A 31 18.15 -1.84 -17.63
CA SER A 31 17.65 -2.41 -18.87
C SER A 31 16.11 -2.38 -18.90
N ALA A 32 15.52 -2.47 -20.09
CA ALA A 32 14.06 -2.49 -20.24
C ALA A 32 13.40 -3.62 -19.44
N GLU A 33 14.05 -4.78 -19.35
CA GLU A 33 13.54 -5.92 -18.56
C GLU A 33 13.62 -5.65 -17.06
N GLU A 34 14.74 -5.09 -16.58
CA GLU A 34 14.89 -4.71 -15.17
C GLU A 34 13.90 -3.62 -14.78
N GLN A 35 13.73 -2.58 -15.61
CA GLN A 35 12.77 -1.51 -15.34
C GLN A 35 11.35 -2.04 -15.26
N SER A 36 10.89 -2.81 -16.27
CA SER A 36 9.55 -3.42 -16.24
C SER A 36 9.35 -4.36 -15.06
N TRP A 37 10.42 -5.02 -14.59
CA TRP A 37 10.36 -5.85 -13.39
C TRP A 37 10.20 -5.01 -12.13
N VAL A 38 11.00 -3.94 -11.95
CA VAL A 38 10.89 -3.02 -10.81
C VAL A 38 9.51 -2.38 -10.78
N ASP A 39 9.04 -1.85 -11.90
CA ASP A 39 7.71 -1.22 -12.02
C ASP A 39 6.62 -2.19 -11.57
N ALA A 40 6.63 -3.44 -12.07
CA ALA A 40 5.66 -4.46 -11.68
C ALA A 40 5.76 -4.86 -10.19
N LYS A 41 6.93 -4.75 -9.56
CA LYS A 41 7.09 -4.98 -8.12
C LYS A 41 6.55 -3.82 -7.30
N LEU A 42 6.81 -2.59 -7.71
CA LEU A 42 6.29 -1.39 -7.06
C LEU A 42 4.76 -1.34 -7.14
N ASP A 43 4.18 -1.59 -8.32
CA ASP A 43 2.72 -1.72 -8.50
C ASP A 43 2.12 -2.76 -7.54
N ARG A 44 2.83 -3.89 -7.35
CA ARG A 44 2.39 -4.94 -6.45
C ARG A 44 2.47 -4.52 -4.98
N ILE A 45 3.54 -3.82 -4.60
CA ILE A 45 3.70 -3.25 -3.24
C ILE A 45 2.55 -2.29 -2.96
N ASP A 46 2.23 -1.39 -3.91
CA ASP A 46 1.13 -0.44 -3.78
C ASP A 46 -0.23 -1.14 -3.61
N GLU A 47 -0.54 -2.15 -4.43
CA GLU A 47 -1.74 -2.96 -4.27
C GLU A 47 -1.82 -3.65 -2.89
N LEU A 48 -0.68 -4.11 -2.38
CA LEU A 48 -0.61 -4.77 -1.08
C LEU A 48 -0.82 -3.75 0.04
N MET A 49 -0.21 -2.58 -0.03
CA MET A 49 -0.44 -1.49 0.94
C MET A 49 -1.91 -1.06 0.97
N GLN A 50 -2.58 -0.93 -0.19
CA GLN A 50 -4.01 -0.65 -0.27
C GLN A 50 -4.87 -1.73 0.39
N LYS A 51 -4.61 -3.01 0.09
CA LYS A 51 -5.33 -4.14 0.71
C LYS A 51 -5.15 -4.22 2.22
N LEU A 52 -4.06 -3.65 2.73
CA LEU A 52 -3.72 -3.62 4.15
C LEU A 52 -4.26 -2.38 4.87
N GLY A 53 -4.87 -1.43 4.16
CA GLY A 53 -5.26 -0.13 4.72
C GLY A 53 -4.06 0.71 5.15
N LEU A 54 -2.89 0.48 4.54
CA LEU A 54 -1.64 1.22 4.77
C LEU A 54 -1.37 2.24 3.66
N SER A 55 -2.20 2.28 2.61
CA SER A 55 -2.09 3.28 1.56
C SER A 55 -2.42 4.67 2.10
N TYR A 56 -1.56 5.63 1.80
CA TYR A 56 -1.71 7.03 2.21
C TYR A 56 -2.87 7.76 1.50
N ASP A 57 -3.50 7.11 0.52
CA ASP A 57 -4.63 7.60 -0.28
C ASP A 57 -6.01 7.11 0.22
N ASP A 58 -6.08 6.39 1.35
CA ASP A 58 -7.35 6.26 2.06
C ASP A 58 -7.59 7.60 2.79
N ASP A 59 -8.20 8.52 2.05
CA ASP A 59 -8.97 9.63 2.61
C ASP A 59 -9.74 9.11 3.84
N GLU A 60 -9.68 9.86 4.94
CA GLU A 60 -10.31 9.62 6.24
C GLU A 60 -11.86 9.58 6.21
N GLU A 61 -12.49 8.94 5.23
CA GLU A 61 -13.95 8.87 5.08
C GLU A 61 -14.41 7.42 4.95
N GLU A 62 -14.59 6.69 6.07
CA GLU A 62 -15.69 5.70 6.24
C GLU A 62 -15.71 5.01 7.63
N GLU A 63 -15.31 5.69 8.72
CA GLU A 63 -15.64 5.25 10.10
C GLU A 63 -16.45 6.28 10.92
N GLU A 64 -17.15 7.21 10.26
CA GLU A 64 -18.02 8.19 10.94
C GLU A 64 -19.54 7.96 10.79
N ASP A 65 -20.01 7.03 9.94
CA ASP A 65 -21.46 6.87 9.73
C ASP A 65 -22.16 6.09 10.87
N GLU A 66 -21.49 5.16 11.55
CA GLU A 66 -22.14 4.40 12.64
C GLU A 66 -22.33 5.20 13.93
N LYS A 67 -21.52 6.24 14.17
CA LYS A 67 -21.59 7.05 15.41
C LYS A 67 -22.63 8.18 15.33
N GLN A 68 -22.92 8.70 14.13
CA GLN A 68 -23.88 9.80 13.97
C GLN A 68 -25.33 9.33 14.15
N GLU A 69 -25.67 8.12 13.69
CA GLU A 69 -27.02 7.57 13.87
C GLU A 69 -27.36 7.33 15.36
N ASP A 70 -26.41 6.84 16.15
CA ASP A 70 -26.62 6.60 17.58
C ASP A 70 -26.80 7.91 18.37
N MET A 71 -26.09 8.97 17.98
CA MET A 71 -26.22 10.29 18.58
C MET A 71 -27.57 10.96 18.23
N MET A 72 -28.05 10.83 16.98
CA MET A 72 -29.38 11.36 16.60
C MET A 72 -30.54 10.60 17.27
N ARG A 73 -30.35 9.32 17.57
CA ARG A 73 -31.33 8.51 18.31
C ARG A 73 -31.42 8.93 19.77
N LEU A 74 -30.29 9.28 20.39
CA LEU A 74 -30.23 9.83 21.75
C LEU A 74 -30.92 11.22 21.85
N LEU A 75 -30.76 12.06 20.83
CA LEU A 75 -31.29 13.43 20.80
C LEU A 75 -32.81 13.52 20.53
N ARG A 76 -33.41 12.51 19.88
CA ARG A 76 -34.87 12.43 19.66
C ARG A 76 -35.63 11.73 20.79
N GLY A 77 -34.93 11.18 21.78
CA GLY A 77 -35.51 10.47 22.92
C GLY A 77 -35.60 11.32 24.18
N ASN A 78 -36.42 12.37 24.18
CA ASN A 78 -37.07 12.95 25.37
C ASN A 78 -38.15 13.95 24.98
#